data_AF-A0A3D4SWK7-F1
#
_entry.id   AF-A0A3D4SWK7-F1
#
_cell.length_a   1.000
_cell.length_b   1.000
_cell.length_c   1.000
_cell.angle_alpha   90.00
_cell.angle_beta   90.00
_cell.angle_gamma   90.00
#
_symmetry.space_group_name_H-M   'P 1'
#
loop_
_entity.id
_entity.type
_entity.pdbx_description
1 polymer ?
#
loop_
_entity_poly.entity_id
_entity_poly.type
_entity_poly.pdbx_seq_one_letter_code
_entity_poly.pdbx_strand_id
1 'polypeptide(L)'
;MFMRKTNVLLTASALALGAALAAPQAVAAPDAPLAAVGVPGPDYPAVPAPQDSTVPGDPATDAAADPRATPPGANDWDCRPTAEHPRPVVLVHGTWGNAYDIWKDMAPELAADGYCVFALNYGEADLATKGGYRSTDPGTYATKDIAASSVELDDYVDAVLGATGADTVDLVGHSQGGLLIRHWLKYHAGAEKAQNVVTLGATNHGTTMNGLGTLDRQIGGYGVDLDPTLDYIVGEAGVQQIYGSPLLEDLNADGDTVPGIDYTVIGTRYDTSSTPYEATFLTAGPGATVDNITLQDGCEIDRSPHGMTASPRVIDLVRNALTPGSVPEPRCVAVGEE
;
A
#
# COMPACT_ATOMS: atom_id res chain seq x y z
N MET A 1 -18.39 62.09 -65.11
CA MET A 1 -17.45 61.91 -66.23
C MET A 1 -17.01 60.44 -66.19
N PHE A 2 -17.84 59.54 -66.70
CA PHE A 2 -17.78 58.93 -68.05
C PHE A 2 -16.58 57.99 -68.27
N MET A 3 -16.93 56.68 -68.36
CA MET A 3 -16.36 55.65 -69.26
C MET A 3 -14.90 55.21 -69.03
N ARG A 4 -14.46 53.96 -69.30
CA ARG A 4 -15.04 52.83 -70.04
C ARG A 4 -14.26 51.55 -69.67
N LYS A 5 -14.97 50.43 -69.78
CA LYS A 5 -14.51 49.04 -69.75
C LYS A 5 -13.46 48.73 -70.82
N THR A 6 -12.55 47.79 -70.51
CA THR A 6 -12.05 46.82 -71.49
C THR A 6 -11.88 45.45 -70.82
N ASN A 7 -12.61 44.46 -71.32
CA ASN A 7 -12.44 43.03 -71.02
C ASN A 7 -11.22 42.49 -71.76
N VAL A 8 -10.45 41.60 -71.13
CA VAL A 8 -9.81 40.47 -71.82
C VAL A 8 -9.96 39.23 -70.93
N LEU A 9 -10.56 38.20 -71.51
CA LEU A 9 -10.67 36.84 -70.98
C LEU A 9 -9.28 36.25 -70.73
N LEU A 10 -9.06 35.66 -69.56
CA LEU A 10 -8.22 34.48 -69.44
C LEU A 10 -9.01 33.37 -68.76
N THR A 11 -9.21 32.29 -69.52
CA THR A 11 -9.67 30.99 -69.08
C THR A 11 -8.71 30.41 -68.05
N ALA A 12 -9.19 30.16 -66.83
CA ALA A 12 -8.51 29.30 -65.87
C ALA A 12 -9.47 28.15 -65.51
N SER A 13 -9.10 26.96 -65.96
CA SER A 13 -9.77 25.69 -65.68
C SER A 13 -9.81 25.43 -64.18
N ALA A 14 -11.01 25.29 -63.62
CA ALA A 14 -11.20 24.79 -62.27
C ALA A 14 -10.97 23.27 -62.26
N LEU A 15 -9.79 22.83 -61.78
CA LEU A 15 -9.64 21.46 -61.28
C LEU A 15 -10.31 21.40 -59.91
N ALA A 16 -11.53 20.86 -59.89
CA ALA A 16 -12.14 20.36 -58.67
C ALA A 16 -11.42 19.07 -58.27
N LEU A 17 -10.43 19.15 -57.38
CA LEU A 17 -9.89 17.99 -56.69
C LEU A 17 -10.81 17.70 -55.50
N GLY A 18 -11.79 16.82 -55.71
CA GLY A 18 -12.54 16.20 -54.63
C GLY A 18 -11.61 15.30 -53.83
N ALA A 19 -11.03 15.81 -52.75
CA ALA A 19 -10.43 14.97 -51.73
C ALA A 19 -11.57 14.36 -50.90
N ALA A 20 -11.89 13.09 -51.18
CA ALA A 20 -12.66 12.28 -50.26
C ALA A 20 -11.84 12.18 -48.96
N LEU A 21 -12.31 12.84 -47.90
CA LEU A 21 -11.84 12.59 -46.55
C LEU A 21 -12.29 11.18 -46.16
N ALA A 22 -11.44 10.19 -46.43
CA ALA A 22 -11.55 8.89 -45.80
C ALA A 22 -11.34 9.09 -44.30
N ALA A 23 -12.33 8.72 -43.49
CA ALA A 23 -12.15 8.57 -42.05
C ALA A 23 -10.91 7.70 -41.79
N PRO A 24 -10.09 7.99 -40.76
CA PRO A 24 -8.98 7.11 -40.42
C PRO A 24 -9.57 5.75 -40.10
N GLN A 25 -9.23 4.75 -40.91
CA GLN A 25 -9.52 3.37 -40.57
C GLN A 25 -8.77 3.08 -39.28
N ALA A 26 -9.51 2.71 -38.23
CA ALA A 26 -8.93 2.14 -37.04
C ALA A 26 -8.06 0.97 -37.48
N VAL A 27 -6.74 1.13 -37.35
CA VAL A 27 -5.83 -0.01 -37.45
C VAL A 27 -6.14 -0.83 -36.22
N ALA A 28 -6.90 -1.91 -36.41
CA ALA A 28 -7.04 -2.93 -35.39
C ALA A 28 -5.62 -3.34 -34.97
N ALA A 29 -5.30 -3.16 -33.70
CA ALA A 29 -4.10 -3.76 -33.12
C ALA A 29 -4.17 -5.26 -33.43
N PRO A 30 -3.07 -5.89 -33.87
CA PRO A 30 -3.08 -7.33 -34.06
C PRO A 30 -3.46 -7.99 -32.73
N ASP A 31 -4.51 -8.80 -32.74
CA ASP A 31 -4.87 -9.74 -31.68
C ASP A 31 -3.74 -10.77 -31.54
N ALA A 32 -2.62 -10.34 -30.95
CA ALA A 32 -1.66 -11.25 -30.37
C ALA A 32 -2.22 -11.60 -28.99
N PRO A 33 -2.53 -12.89 -28.71
CA PRO A 33 -2.80 -13.27 -27.34
C PRO A 33 -1.53 -12.92 -26.56
N LEU A 34 -1.63 -11.96 -25.65
CA LEU A 34 -0.71 -11.87 -24.52
C LEU A 34 -0.90 -13.19 -23.78
N ALA A 35 -0.12 -14.20 -24.13
CA ALA A 35 0.17 -15.26 -23.20
C ALA A 35 0.80 -14.55 -22.01
N ALA A 36 -0.01 -14.35 -20.96
CA ALA A 36 0.50 -13.99 -19.65
C ALA A 36 1.58 -15.02 -19.36
N VAL A 37 2.83 -14.60 -19.44
CA VAL A 37 3.92 -15.33 -18.80
C VAL A 37 3.64 -15.12 -17.33
N GLY A 38 2.79 -15.99 -16.77
CA GLY A 38 2.52 -16.05 -15.35
C GLY A 38 3.83 -16.38 -14.68
N VAL A 39 4.52 -15.35 -14.21
CA VAL A 39 5.41 -15.51 -13.07
C VAL A 39 4.45 -15.90 -11.94
N PRO A 40 4.56 -17.11 -11.37
CA PRO A 40 3.75 -17.44 -10.22
C PRO A 40 3.97 -16.33 -9.18
N GLY A 41 2.89 -15.75 -8.67
CA GLY A 41 2.97 -15.06 -7.38
C GLY A 41 3.51 -16.04 -6.34
N PRO A 42 3.81 -15.59 -5.11
CA PRO A 42 3.89 -16.55 -4.01
C PRO A 42 2.66 -17.46 -4.09
N ASP A 43 2.86 -18.79 -4.15
CA ASP A 43 1.76 -19.76 -4.05
C ASP A 43 1.08 -19.48 -2.72
N TYR A 44 0.05 -18.63 -2.71
CA TYR A 44 -0.90 -18.61 -1.62
C TYR A 44 -1.62 -19.95 -1.76
N PRO A 45 -1.42 -20.89 -0.82
CA PRO A 45 -2.13 -22.16 -0.91
C PRO A 45 -3.62 -21.86 -1.00
N ALA A 46 -4.34 -22.60 -1.85
CA ALA A 46 -5.79 -22.69 -1.77
C ALA A 46 -6.10 -23.00 -0.30
N VAL A 47 -6.67 -22.02 0.43
CA VAL A 47 -6.88 -21.99 1.90
C VAL A 47 -5.95 -22.98 2.61
N PRO A 48 -4.76 -22.56 3.10
CA PRO A 48 -3.89 -23.49 3.80
C PRO A 48 -4.71 -24.19 4.88
N ALA A 49 -4.65 -25.52 4.92
CA ALA A 49 -5.20 -26.27 6.04
C ALA A 49 -4.67 -25.62 7.32
N PRO A 50 -5.52 -25.39 8.34
CA PRO A 50 -5.22 -24.57 9.50
C PRO A 50 -3.81 -24.89 9.97
N GLN A 51 -2.89 -23.94 9.81
CA GLN A 51 -1.56 -24.11 10.34
C GLN A 51 -1.77 -24.11 11.85
N ASP A 52 -1.49 -25.25 12.50
CA ASP A 52 -1.49 -25.35 13.95
C ASP A 52 -0.72 -24.13 14.47
N SER A 53 -1.42 -23.25 15.19
CA SER A 53 -0.85 -22.10 15.86
C SER A 53 0.32 -22.59 16.70
N THR A 54 1.56 -22.39 16.23
CA THR A 54 2.72 -22.83 16.99
C THR A 54 2.74 -22.04 18.29
N VAL A 55 2.77 -22.79 19.40
CA VAL A 55 2.95 -22.25 20.75
C VAL A 55 4.09 -21.22 20.72
N PRO A 56 3.93 -20.01 21.28
CA PRO A 56 4.94 -18.95 21.13
C PRO A 56 6.31 -19.39 21.62
N GLY A 57 7.32 -19.34 20.73
CA GLY A 57 8.74 -19.35 21.06
C GLY A 57 9.29 -17.93 21.25
N ASP A 58 10.61 -17.77 21.19
CA ASP A 58 11.24 -16.45 21.10
C ASP A 58 11.02 -15.89 19.67
N PRO A 59 10.42 -14.69 19.52
CA PRO A 59 10.15 -14.06 18.24
C PRO A 59 11.33 -14.01 17.27
N ALA A 60 12.54 -13.82 17.80
CA ALA A 60 13.75 -13.76 16.98
C ALA A 60 14.17 -15.15 16.46
N THR A 61 13.88 -16.21 17.20
CA THR A 61 14.18 -17.59 16.77
C THR A 61 13.13 -18.13 15.80
N ASP A 62 11.88 -17.73 15.97
CA ASP A 62 10.77 -18.20 15.13
C ASP A 62 10.82 -17.58 13.73
N ALA A 63 11.11 -16.28 13.60
CA ALA A 63 11.28 -15.62 12.31
C ALA A 63 12.56 -16.06 11.56
N ALA A 64 13.64 -16.37 12.29
CA ALA A 64 14.87 -16.90 11.70
C ALA A 64 14.72 -18.37 11.24
N ALA A 65 13.81 -19.13 11.84
CA ALA A 65 13.53 -20.52 11.49
C ALA A 65 12.47 -20.66 10.38
N ASP A 66 11.48 -19.75 10.34
CA ASP A 66 10.45 -19.69 9.30
C ASP A 66 10.25 -18.24 8.81
N PRO A 67 10.85 -17.89 7.65
CA PRO A 67 10.67 -16.59 6.99
C PRO A 67 9.23 -16.27 6.54
N ARG A 68 8.29 -17.22 6.68
CA ARG A 68 6.85 -17.05 6.43
C ARG A 68 6.02 -17.16 7.71
N ALA A 69 6.65 -17.11 8.88
CA ALA A 69 5.96 -17.03 10.16
C ALA A 69 4.95 -15.87 10.17
N THR A 70 3.89 -16.05 10.95
CA THR A 70 2.81 -15.07 11.10
C THR A 70 2.71 -14.68 12.56
N PRO A 71 2.37 -13.42 12.87
CA PRO A 71 2.42 -12.93 14.24
C PRO A 71 1.37 -13.67 15.10
N PRO A 72 1.60 -13.84 16.41
CA PRO A 72 0.63 -14.52 17.27
C PRO A 72 -0.76 -13.88 17.19
N GLY A 73 -1.79 -14.71 17.06
CA GLY A 73 -3.19 -14.26 16.95
C GLY A 73 -3.63 -13.87 15.53
N ALA A 74 -2.72 -13.86 14.53
CA ALA A 74 -3.10 -13.69 13.14
C ALA A 74 -3.22 -15.03 12.40
N ASN A 75 -3.95 -15.00 11.28
CA ASN A 75 -4.10 -16.10 10.32
C ASN A 75 -4.76 -17.37 10.88
N ASP A 76 -5.66 -17.21 11.85
CA ASP A 76 -6.66 -18.23 12.17
C ASP A 76 -7.77 -18.21 11.09
N TRP A 77 -7.61 -19.07 10.07
CA TRP A 77 -8.56 -19.20 8.96
C TRP A 77 -9.91 -19.83 9.36
N ASP A 78 -9.99 -20.43 10.55
CA ASP A 78 -11.25 -20.91 11.13
C ASP A 78 -11.96 -19.82 11.96
N CYS A 79 -11.34 -18.66 12.16
CA CYS A 79 -11.95 -17.54 12.85
C CYS A 79 -13.23 -17.06 12.13
N ARG A 80 -14.25 -16.70 12.91
CA ARG A 80 -15.52 -16.16 12.40
C ARG A 80 -15.80 -14.81 13.06
N PRO A 81 -15.93 -13.73 12.26
CA PRO A 81 -16.29 -12.41 12.75
C PRO A 81 -17.58 -12.45 13.58
N THR A 82 -17.64 -11.60 14.60
CA THR A 82 -18.79 -11.52 15.51
C THR A 82 -19.67 -10.33 15.16
N ALA A 83 -20.82 -10.18 15.81
CA ALA A 83 -21.63 -8.96 15.63
C ALA A 83 -20.93 -7.69 16.15
N GLU A 84 -20.02 -7.84 17.11
CA GLU A 84 -19.22 -6.74 17.68
C GLU A 84 -18.05 -6.36 16.77
N HIS A 85 -17.40 -7.37 16.17
CA HIS A 85 -16.33 -7.21 15.19
C HIS A 85 -16.71 -7.95 13.89
N PRO A 86 -17.58 -7.36 13.04
CA PRO A 86 -18.16 -8.06 11.89
C PRO A 86 -17.23 -8.15 10.67
N ARG A 87 -16.11 -7.43 10.69
CA ARG A 87 -15.12 -7.38 9.61
C ARG A 87 -13.79 -7.92 10.12
N PRO A 88 -13.16 -8.88 9.42
CA PRO A 88 -11.80 -9.27 9.73
C PRO A 88 -10.83 -8.13 9.41
N VAL A 89 -9.71 -8.09 10.14
CA VAL A 89 -8.66 -7.09 9.99
C VAL A 89 -7.52 -7.67 9.17
N VAL A 90 -7.14 -7.00 8.07
CA VAL A 90 -6.00 -7.36 7.23
C VAL A 90 -4.84 -6.39 7.47
N LEU A 91 -3.71 -6.93 7.93
CA LEU A 91 -2.49 -6.20 8.26
C LEU A 91 -1.49 -6.27 7.10
N VAL A 92 -1.07 -5.10 6.59
CA VAL A 92 -0.28 -4.95 5.37
C VAL A 92 1.04 -4.24 5.67
N HIS A 93 2.15 -4.99 5.68
CA HIS A 93 3.45 -4.49 6.13
C HIS A 93 4.12 -3.49 5.15
N GLY A 94 5.16 -2.80 5.62
CA GLY A 94 5.96 -1.86 4.85
C GLY A 94 7.09 -2.49 4.04
N THR A 95 7.85 -1.62 3.35
CA THR A 95 9.04 -1.99 2.55
C THR A 95 10.06 -2.76 3.37
N TRP A 96 10.57 -3.86 2.79
CA TRP A 96 11.56 -4.74 3.41
C TRP A 96 11.12 -5.41 4.73
N GLY A 97 9.84 -5.30 5.09
CA GLY A 97 9.26 -5.98 6.23
C GLY A 97 8.68 -7.34 5.88
N ASN A 98 8.06 -7.96 6.89
CA ASN A 98 7.24 -9.16 6.76
C ASN A 98 6.07 -9.10 7.76
N ALA A 99 5.12 -10.01 7.62
CA ALA A 99 3.93 -10.13 8.45
C ALA A 99 4.26 -10.29 9.93
N TYR A 100 5.28 -11.08 10.28
CA TYR A 100 5.62 -11.35 11.68
C TYR A 100 6.22 -10.11 12.36
N ASP A 101 7.34 -9.62 11.85
CA ASP A 101 8.16 -8.61 12.52
C ASP A 101 7.44 -7.28 12.71
N ILE A 102 6.61 -6.89 11.73
CA ILE A 102 5.90 -5.60 11.75
C ILE A 102 4.69 -5.65 12.68
N TRP A 103 4.05 -6.82 12.85
CA TRP A 103 2.75 -6.94 13.51
C TRP A 103 2.74 -7.75 14.79
N LYS A 104 3.90 -8.29 15.24
CA LYS A 104 4.01 -9.12 16.46
C LYS A 104 3.50 -8.47 17.74
N ASP A 105 3.47 -7.14 17.84
CA ASP A 105 2.95 -6.42 19.01
C ASP A 105 1.47 -6.06 18.85
N MET A 106 1.03 -5.71 17.64
CA MET A 106 -0.34 -5.26 17.37
C MET A 106 -1.33 -6.41 17.18
N ALA A 107 -0.96 -7.44 16.41
CA ALA A 107 -1.84 -8.56 16.10
C ALA A 107 -2.35 -9.30 17.35
N PRO A 108 -1.53 -9.58 18.39
CA PRO A 108 -2.02 -10.25 19.59
C PRO A 108 -3.01 -9.38 20.37
N GLU A 109 -2.82 -8.05 20.43
CA GLU A 109 -3.76 -7.16 21.11
C GLU A 109 -5.11 -7.10 20.37
N LEU A 110 -5.10 -7.02 19.04
CA LEU A 110 -6.33 -7.08 18.23
C LEU A 110 -7.03 -8.45 18.36
N ALA A 111 -6.28 -9.55 18.32
CA ALA A 111 -6.85 -10.88 18.52
C ALA A 111 -7.45 -11.04 19.94
N ALA A 112 -6.80 -10.48 20.96
CA ALA A 112 -7.30 -10.50 22.34
C ALA A 112 -8.60 -9.70 22.52
N ASP A 113 -8.81 -8.66 21.70
CA ASP A 113 -10.07 -7.92 21.62
C ASP A 113 -11.17 -8.68 20.86
N GLY A 114 -10.85 -9.79 20.19
CA GLY A 114 -11.80 -10.63 19.49
C GLY A 114 -11.97 -10.33 18.00
N TYR A 115 -11.05 -9.58 17.39
CA TYR A 115 -10.98 -9.45 15.94
C TYR A 115 -10.44 -10.74 15.31
N CYS A 116 -10.97 -11.12 14.14
CA CYS A 116 -10.27 -12.05 13.27
C CYS A 116 -9.17 -11.30 12.53
N VAL A 117 -7.91 -11.57 12.86
CA VAL A 117 -6.74 -10.85 12.33
C VAL A 117 -6.04 -11.70 11.28
N PHE A 118 -5.68 -11.08 10.16
CA PHE A 118 -4.98 -11.69 9.04
C PHE A 118 -3.79 -10.83 8.64
N ALA A 119 -2.65 -11.44 8.33
CA ALA A 119 -1.44 -10.74 7.93
C ALA A 119 -0.76 -11.49 6.78
N LEU A 120 -0.52 -10.80 5.67
CA LEU A 120 0.12 -11.36 4.48
C LEU A 120 1.58 -10.93 4.36
N ASN A 121 2.39 -11.79 3.75
CA ASN A 121 3.61 -11.36 3.07
C ASN A 121 3.26 -11.10 1.60
N TYR A 122 3.71 -9.98 1.04
CA TYR A 122 3.45 -9.60 -0.34
C TYR A 122 4.70 -9.02 -1.01
N GLY A 123 4.72 -9.00 -2.34
CA GLY A 123 5.75 -8.34 -3.12
C GLY A 123 7.11 -9.01 -2.99
N GLU A 124 7.13 -10.35 -2.95
CA GLU A 124 8.34 -11.14 -3.05
C GLU A 124 8.95 -10.98 -4.45
N ALA A 125 10.20 -10.54 -4.51
CA ALA A 125 10.98 -10.42 -5.73
C ALA A 125 12.44 -10.81 -5.46
N ASP A 126 13.20 -11.03 -6.53
CA ASP A 126 14.63 -11.30 -6.49
C ASP A 126 15.39 -10.26 -7.34
N LEU A 127 16.72 -10.35 -7.38
CA LEU A 127 17.53 -9.44 -8.21
C LEU A 127 17.15 -9.48 -9.69
N ALA A 128 16.73 -10.63 -10.22
CA ALA A 128 16.35 -10.79 -11.63
C ALA A 128 15.01 -10.11 -11.94
N THR A 129 14.13 -10.00 -10.95
CA THR A 129 12.81 -9.35 -11.00
C THR A 129 12.80 -7.98 -10.34
N LYS A 130 14.00 -7.38 -10.15
CA LYS A 130 14.22 -6.03 -9.62
C LYS A 130 13.77 -5.82 -8.17
N GLY A 131 13.89 -6.83 -7.31
CA GLY A 131 13.65 -6.70 -5.87
C GLY A 131 14.68 -5.86 -5.11
N GLY A 132 15.81 -5.54 -5.75
CA GLY A 132 16.90 -4.81 -5.09
C GLY A 132 17.72 -5.70 -4.15
N TYR A 133 18.82 -5.18 -3.60
CA TYR A 133 19.77 -6.03 -2.85
C TYR A 133 19.14 -6.67 -1.59
N ARG A 134 18.24 -5.95 -0.92
CA ARG A 134 17.55 -6.46 0.28
C ARG A 134 16.68 -7.67 -0.01
N SER A 135 16.24 -7.85 -1.25
CA SER A 135 15.45 -9.02 -1.61
C SER A 135 16.24 -10.34 -1.55
N THR A 136 17.56 -10.28 -1.34
CA THR A 136 18.37 -11.48 -1.07
C THR A 136 18.38 -11.90 0.40
N ASP A 137 17.93 -11.03 1.30
CA ASP A 137 17.88 -11.30 2.73
C ASP A 137 16.61 -12.14 3.04
N PRO A 138 16.73 -13.29 3.72
CA PRO A 138 15.57 -14.09 4.09
C PRO A 138 14.54 -13.29 4.90
N GLY A 139 13.26 -13.45 4.59
CA GLY A 139 12.17 -12.76 5.30
C GLY A 139 11.97 -11.31 4.88
N THR A 140 12.58 -10.88 3.77
CA THR A 140 12.38 -9.55 3.18
C THR A 140 11.35 -9.60 2.07
N TYR A 141 10.29 -8.81 2.22
CA TYR A 141 9.21 -8.69 1.23
C TYR A 141 8.98 -7.22 0.85
N ALA A 142 7.87 -6.94 0.16
CA ALA A 142 7.48 -5.60 -0.28
C ALA A 142 8.54 -4.93 -1.20
N THR A 143 9.19 -5.71 -2.06
CA THR A 143 10.25 -5.25 -2.98
C THR A 143 9.82 -5.22 -4.45
N LYS A 144 8.83 -6.04 -4.81
CA LYS A 144 8.21 -6.11 -6.13
C LYS A 144 7.42 -4.84 -6.45
N ASP A 145 7.24 -4.57 -7.74
CA ASP A 145 6.30 -3.58 -8.27
C ASP A 145 4.98 -3.51 -7.46
N ILE A 146 4.58 -2.31 -7.03
CA ILE A 146 3.43 -2.07 -6.14
C ILE A 146 2.12 -2.40 -6.86
N ALA A 147 1.99 -2.12 -8.16
CA ALA A 147 0.79 -2.47 -8.90
C ALA A 147 0.62 -3.99 -8.99
N ALA A 148 1.69 -4.73 -9.25
CA ALA A 148 1.68 -6.19 -9.20
C ALA A 148 1.39 -6.71 -7.79
N SER A 149 1.99 -6.11 -6.77
CA SER A 149 1.73 -6.44 -5.35
C SER A 149 0.27 -6.19 -4.96
N SER A 150 -0.42 -5.24 -5.59
CA SER A 150 -1.82 -4.95 -5.27
C SER A 150 -2.78 -6.05 -5.75
N VAL A 151 -2.37 -6.86 -6.73
CA VAL A 151 -3.07 -8.10 -7.12
C VAL A 151 -2.95 -9.14 -6.00
N GLU A 152 -1.76 -9.29 -5.41
CA GLU A 152 -1.53 -10.23 -4.31
C GLU A 152 -2.37 -9.85 -3.07
N LEU A 153 -2.55 -8.54 -2.81
CA LEU A 153 -3.48 -8.07 -1.78
C LEU A 153 -4.95 -8.38 -2.14
N ASP A 154 -5.38 -8.22 -3.39
CA ASP A 154 -6.75 -8.54 -3.82
C ASP A 154 -7.07 -10.03 -3.62
N ASP A 155 -6.17 -10.91 -4.08
CA ASP A 155 -6.30 -12.36 -3.92
C ASP A 155 -6.35 -12.75 -2.43
N TYR A 156 -5.53 -12.12 -1.59
CA TYR A 156 -5.50 -12.37 -0.17
C TYR A 156 -6.79 -11.91 0.53
N VAL A 157 -7.30 -10.73 0.20
CA VAL A 157 -8.58 -10.21 0.72
C VAL A 157 -9.73 -11.13 0.30
N ASP A 158 -9.76 -11.61 -0.95
CA ASP A 158 -10.78 -12.56 -1.40
C ASP A 158 -10.72 -13.89 -0.64
N ALA A 159 -9.52 -14.39 -0.35
CA ALA A 159 -9.36 -15.57 0.50
C ALA A 159 -9.88 -15.34 1.93
N VAL A 160 -9.60 -14.18 2.53
CA VAL A 160 -10.06 -13.81 3.87
C VAL A 160 -11.58 -13.70 3.92
N LEU A 161 -12.20 -13.01 2.97
CA LEU A 161 -13.66 -12.89 2.86
C LEU A 161 -14.31 -14.27 2.65
N GLY A 162 -13.73 -15.10 1.77
CA GLY A 162 -14.21 -16.45 1.51
C GLY A 162 -14.14 -17.37 2.73
N ALA A 163 -13.06 -17.30 3.52
CA ALA A 163 -12.88 -18.12 4.71
C ALA A 163 -13.77 -17.69 5.88
N THR A 164 -13.87 -16.37 6.11
CA THR A 164 -14.60 -15.80 7.25
C THR A 164 -16.10 -15.67 7.00
N GLY A 165 -16.51 -15.52 5.74
CA GLY A 165 -17.88 -15.23 5.33
C GLY A 165 -18.30 -13.78 5.54
N ALA A 166 -17.35 -12.86 5.82
CA ALA A 166 -17.63 -11.43 5.88
C ALA A 166 -17.80 -10.83 4.47
N ASP A 167 -18.52 -9.71 4.38
CA ASP A 167 -18.72 -8.98 3.12
C ASP A 167 -17.58 -7.98 2.85
N THR A 168 -16.94 -7.47 3.90
CA THR A 168 -15.86 -6.47 3.83
C THR A 168 -14.80 -6.72 4.89
N VAL A 169 -13.60 -6.19 4.66
CA VAL A 169 -12.48 -6.17 5.62
C VAL A 169 -12.22 -4.76 6.15
N ASP A 170 -11.55 -4.69 7.29
CA ASP A 170 -10.83 -3.48 7.72
C ASP A 170 -9.34 -3.67 7.48
N LEU A 171 -8.63 -2.63 7.03
CA LEU A 171 -7.22 -2.72 6.65
C LEU A 171 -6.34 -1.85 7.54
N VAL A 172 -5.17 -2.37 7.93
CA VAL A 172 -4.13 -1.60 8.62
C VAL A 172 -2.83 -1.71 7.82
N GLY A 173 -2.36 -0.58 7.28
CA GLY A 173 -1.16 -0.51 6.46
C GLY A 173 -0.04 0.27 7.12
N HIS A 174 1.16 -0.31 7.20
CA HIS A 174 2.36 0.41 7.64
C HIS A 174 3.20 0.83 6.44
N SER A 175 3.66 2.09 6.40
CA SER A 175 4.59 2.57 5.36
C SER A 175 4.08 2.28 3.95
N GLN A 176 4.84 1.59 3.10
CA GLN A 176 4.41 1.11 1.78
C GLN A 176 3.08 0.32 1.81
N GLY A 177 2.77 -0.40 2.88
CA GLY A 177 1.51 -1.13 2.99
C GLY A 177 0.29 -0.22 2.93
N GLY A 178 0.35 1.00 3.47
CA GLY A 178 -0.72 1.99 3.30
C GLY A 178 -0.83 2.51 1.87
N LEU A 179 0.31 2.73 1.20
CA LEU A 179 0.35 3.09 -0.23
C LEU A 179 -0.23 1.96 -1.10
N LEU A 180 0.12 0.70 -0.80
CA LEU A 180 -0.40 -0.48 -1.48
C LEU A 180 -1.92 -0.58 -1.33
N ILE A 181 -2.45 -0.38 -0.12
CA ILE A 181 -3.89 -0.38 0.13
C ILE A 181 -4.58 0.68 -0.72
N ARG A 182 -4.06 1.91 -0.77
CA ARG A 182 -4.64 2.97 -1.61
C ARG A 182 -4.63 2.60 -3.09
N HIS A 183 -3.54 2.01 -3.58
CA HIS A 183 -3.48 1.49 -4.95
C HIS A 183 -4.52 0.40 -5.18
N TRP A 184 -4.65 -0.56 -4.25
CA TRP A 184 -5.65 -1.62 -4.33
C TRP A 184 -7.09 -1.08 -4.38
N LEU A 185 -7.44 -0.13 -3.50
CA LEU A 185 -8.75 0.52 -3.48
C LEU A 185 -9.10 1.23 -4.79
N LYS A 186 -8.11 1.87 -5.45
CA LYS A 186 -8.32 2.67 -6.66
C LYS A 186 -8.44 1.80 -7.92
N TYR A 187 -7.60 0.78 -8.05
CA TYR A 187 -7.45 0.05 -9.31
C TYR A 187 -8.08 -1.34 -9.31
N HIS A 188 -8.54 -1.81 -8.15
CA HIS A 188 -9.27 -3.07 -8.02
C HIS A 188 -10.66 -2.79 -7.45
N ALA A 189 -11.50 -3.81 -7.33
CA ALA A 189 -12.79 -3.71 -6.65
C ALA A 189 -12.64 -3.56 -5.11
N GLY A 190 -11.51 -3.03 -4.63
CA GLY A 190 -11.21 -2.96 -3.21
C GLY A 190 -12.16 -2.07 -2.42
N ALA A 191 -12.69 -1.02 -3.05
CA ALA A 191 -13.72 -0.16 -2.45
C ALA A 191 -15.03 -0.89 -2.13
N GLU A 192 -15.32 -2.01 -2.82
CA GLU A 192 -16.49 -2.84 -2.54
C GLU A 192 -16.20 -3.86 -1.43
N LYS A 193 -14.93 -4.10 -1.11
CA LYS A 193 -14.44 -5.14 -0.20
C LYS A 193 -13.89 -4.58 1.11
N ALA A 194 -13.85 -3.26 1.30
CA ALA A 194 -13.29 -2.61 2.49
C ALA A 194 -14.22 -1.56 3.07
N GLN A 195 -14.14 -1.33 4.39
CA GLN A 195 -14.86 -0.26 5.08
C GLN A 195 -13.91 0.75 5.71
N ASN A 196 -13.03 0.31 6.63
CA ASN A 196 -12.08 1.17 7.31
C ASN A 196 -10.65 0.90 6.84
N VAL A 197 -9.87 1.99 6.69
CA VAL A 197 -8.46 1.93 6.31
C VAL A 197 -7.66 2.76 7.30
N VAL A 198 -6.78 2.08 8.05
CA VAL A 198 -5.86 2.72 8.98
C VAL A 198 -4.45 2.68 8.40
N THR A 199 -3.79 3.82 8.27
CA THR A 199 -2.41 3.86 7.76
C THR A 199 -1.45 4.47 8.78
N LEU A 200 -0.25 3.87 8.90
CA LEU A 200 0.77 4.22 9.89
C LEU A 200 2.04 4.67 9.16
N GLY A 201 2.32 5.98 9.15
CA GLY A 201 3.48 6.55 8.45
C GLY A 201 3.54 6.17 6.97
N ALA A 202 2.41 6.01 6.31
CA ALA A 202 2.34 5.57 4.92
C ALA A 202 2.95 6.58 3.95
N THR A 203 3.62 6.10 2.92
CA THR A 203 4.23 6.90 1.85
C THR A 203 3.20 7.38 0.82
N ASN A 204 2.04 7.86 1.29
CA ASN A 204 0.87 8.23 0.48
C ASN A 204 1.19 9.25 -0.60
N HIS A 205 2.03 10.24 -0.28
CA HIS A 205 2.53 11.23 -1.24
C HIS A 205 4.00 11.03 -1.60
N GLY A 206 4.59 9.92 -1.14
CA GLY A 206 5.97 9.52 -1.41
C GLY A 206 6.95 9.81 -0.28
N THR A 207 8.21 9.57 -0.60
CA THR A 207 9.37 9.86 0.24
C THR A 207 10.58 10.27 -0.60
N THR A 208 11.70 10.58 0.07
CA THR A 208 12.98 10.84 -0.56
C THR A 208 13.87 9.61 -0.53
N MET A 209 14.87 9.61 -1.40
CA MET A 209 15.94 8.62 -1.38
C MET A 209 16.68 8.59 -0.02
N ASN A 210 16.89 9.75 0.61
CA ASN A 210 17.43 9.82 1.98
C ASN A 210 16.51 9.19 3.03
N GLY A 211 15.19 9.29 2.84
CA GLY A 211 14.20 8.61 3.67
C GLY A 211 14.32 7.09 3.57
N LEU A 212 14.44 6.55 2.35
CA LEU A 212 14.69 5.11 2.12
C LEU A 212 16.04 4.66 2.72
N GLY A 213 17.08 5.47 2.60
CA GLY A 213 18.39 5.17 3.22
C GLY A 213 18.35 5.22 4.76
N THR A 214 17.46 6.04 5.33
CA THR A 214 17.23 6.06 6.79
C THR A 214 16.45 4.82 7.24
N LEU A 215 15.42 4.42 6.47
CA LEU A 215 14.68 3.18 6.73
C LEU A 215 15.62 1.96 6.72
N ASP A 216 16.49 1.88 5.72
CA ASP A 216 17.51 0.83 5.57
C ASP A 216 18.31 0.64 6.87
N ARG A 217 18.77 1.75 7.46
CA ARG A 217 19.51 1.77 8.72
C ARG A 217 18.67 1.31 9.92
N GLN A 218 17.40 1.74 10.00
CA GLN A 218 16.49 1.38 11.09
C GLN A 218 16.20 -0.12 11.14
N ILE A 219 16.17 -0.78 9.99
CA ILE A 219 15.93 -2.23 9.88
C ILE A 219 17.24 -3.04 9.85
N GLY A 220 18.34 -2.50 10.36
CA GLY A 220 19.61 -3.22 10.53
C GLY A 220 20.53 -3.24 9.30
N GLY A 221 20.29 -2.39 8.31
CA GLY A 221 21.15 -2.21 7.14
C GLY A 221 22.37 -1.33 7.38
N TYR A 222 23.21 -1.25 6.35
CA TYR A 222 24.41 -0.41 6.37
C TYR A 222 24.11 1.08 6.13
N GLY A 223 22.87 1.46 5.78
CA GLY A 223 22.45 2.85 5.64
C GLY A 223 23.25 3.61 4.58
N VAL A 224 23.39 2.99 3.41
CA VAL A 224 24.15 3.53 2.27
C VAL A 224 23.59 4.87 1.80
N ASP A 225 24.47 5.84 1.49
CA ASP A 225 24.07 7.09 0.84
C ASP A 225 23.56 6.75 -0.56
N LEU A 226 22.23 6.80 -0.71
CA LEU A 226 21.57 6.34 -1.92
C LEU A 226 21.72 7.39 -3.04
N ASP A 227 22.80 7.31 -3.82
CA ASP A 227 23.06 8.07 -5.06
C ASP A 227 22.04 7.68 -6.18
N PRO A 228 21.62 8.58 -7.09
CA PRO A 228 20.69 8.31 -8.20
C PRO A 228 20.99 7.14 -9.18
N THR A 229 22.07 6.37 -9.03
CA THR A 229 22.36 5.17 -9.86
C THR A 229 21.83 3.83 -9.29
N LEU A 230 20.78 3.85 -8.45
CA LEU A 230 20.49 2.78 -7.48
C LEU A 230 19.14 2.07 -7.58
N ASP A 231 18.50 1.99 -8.74
CA ASP A 231 17.32 1.12 -8.95
C ASP A 231 17.58 -0.33 -8.47
N TYR A 232 18.83 -0.79 -8.55
CA TYR A 232 19.26 -2.13 -8.14
C TYR A 232 19.47 -2.31 -6.62
N ILE A 233 19.48 -1.23 -5.84
CA ILE A 233 19.64 -1.30 -4.37
C ILE A 233 18.27 -1.25 -3.69
N VAL A 234 17.43 -0.28 -4.05
CA VAL A 234 16.16 -0.09 -3.33
C VAL A 234 15.03 -1.03 -3.78
N GLY A 235 15.16 -1.63 -4.98
CA GLY A 235 14.11 -2.42 -5.61
C GLY A 235 13.02 -1.56 -6.27
N GLU A 236 12.24 -2.16 -7.16
CA GLU A 236 11.20 -1.46 -7.94
C GLU A 236 10.18 -0.76 -7.01
N ALA A 237 9.75 -1.43 -5.93
CA ALA A 237 8.84 -0.82 -4.94
C ALA A 237 9.44 0.42 -4.27
N GLY A 238 10.74 0.39 -3.96
CA GLY A 238 11.44 1.52 -3.38
C GLY A 238 11.47 2.72 -4.33
N VAL A 239 11.76 2.48 -5.61
CA VAL A 239 11.73 3.53 -6.65
C VAL A 239 10.34 4.14 -6.79
N GLN A 240 9.29 3.31 -6.77
CA GLN A 240 7.91 3.76 -6.92
C GLN A 240 7.41 4.64 -5.76
N GLN A 241 8.08 4.60 -4.59
CA GLN A 241 7.74 5.45 -3.46
C GLN A 241 8.43 6.82 -3.48
N ILE A 242 9.34 7.09 -4.41
CA ILE A 242 10.05 8.36 -4.49
C ILE A 242 9.12 9.45 -5.03
N TYR A 243 9.15 10.65 -4.43
CA TYR A 243 8.40 11.81 -4.92
C TYR A 243 8.50 12.00 -6.44
N GLY A 244 7.34 12.18 -7.10
CA GLY A 244 7.26 12.35 -8.55
C GLY A 244 7.43 11.05 -9.34
N SER A 245 7.38 9.89 -8.69
CA SER A 245 7.29 8.62 -9.42
C SER A 245 6.00 8.58 -10.25
N PRO A 246 6.00 7.94 -11.43
CA PRO A 246 4.80 7.78 -12.23
C PRO A 246 3.64 7.11 -11.47
N LEU A 247 3.95 6.17 -10.56
CA LEU A 247 2.95 5.51 -9.74
C LEU A 247 2.27 6.48 -8.77
N LEU A 248 3.03 7.35 -8.10
CA LEU A 248 2.46 8.33 -7.17
C LEU A 248 1.71 9.44 -7.88
N GLU A 249 2.21 9.89 -9.04
CA GLU A 249 1.51 10.87 -9.88
C GLU A 249 0.15 10.32 -10.33
N ASP A 250 0.09 9.06 -10.80
CA ASP A 250 -1.14 8.41 -11.24
C ASP A 250 -2.10 8.13 -10.08
N LEU A 251 -1.59 7.60 -8.96
CA LEU A 251 -2.41 7.28 -7.78
C LEU A 251 -3.10 8.55 -7.23
N ASN A 252 -2.35 9.65 -7.09
CA ASN A 252 -2.83 10.89 -6.46
C ASN A 252 -3.53 11.86 -7.43
N ALA A 253 -3.59 11.55 -8.74
CA ALA A 253 -4.14 12.46 -9.76
C ALA A 253 -5.60 12.88 -9.50
N ASP A 254 -6.41 12.01 -8.90
CA ASP A 254 -7.84 12.21 -8.68
C ASP A 254 -8.19 12.53 -7.22
N GLY A 255 -7.17 12.83 -6.40
CA GLY A 255 -7.29 13.02 -4.97
C GLY A 255 -6.97 11.77 -4.15
N ASP A 256 -7.07 11.92 -2.83
CA ASP A 256 -6.39 11.00 -1.93
C ASP A 256 -7.18 9.74 -1.58
N THR A 257 -8.51 9.84 -1.67
CA THR A 257 -9.46 8.88 -1.08
C THR A 257 -10.43 8.31 -2.11
N VAL A 258 -10.87 7.08 -1.88
CA VAL A 258 -11.95 6.44 -2.63
C VAL A 258 -13.28 6.59 -1.86
N PRO A 259 -14.40 6.94 -2.53
CA PRO A 259 -15.70 7.07 -1.85
C PRO A 259 -16.13 5.77 -1.16
N GLY A 260 -16.80 5.90 -0.01
CA GLY A 260 -17.28 4.78 0.80
C GLY A 260 -16.29 4.29 1.85
N ILE A 261 -15.05 4.78 1.84
CA ILE A 261 -14.00 4.37 2.78
C ILE A 261 -13.81 5.42 3.88
N ASP A 262 -13.68 4.92 5.11
CA ASP A 262 -13.32 5.70 6.28
C ASP A 262 -11.81 5.54 6.56
N TYR A 263 -11.06 6.62 6.42
CA TYR A 263 -9.61 6.62 6.59
C TYR A 263 -9.20 7.19 7.95
N THR A 264 -8.32 6.48 8.65
CA THR A 264 -7.55 7.03 9.79
C THR A 264 -6.07 6.98 9.46
N VAL A 265 -5.39 8.11 9.53
CA VAL A 265 -3.99 8.25 9.09
C VAL A 265 -3.16 8.74 10.26
N ILE A 266 -2.24 7.91 10.73
CA ILE A 266 -1.39 8.20 11.88
C ILE A 266 0.03 8.51 11.41
N GLY A 267 0.47 9.75 11.63
CA GLY A 267 1.83 10.22 11.34
C GLY A 267 2.60 10.55 12.62
N THR A 268 3.93 10.53 12.58
CA THR A 268 4.79 10.90 13.71
C THR A 268 5.77 12.00 13.33
N ARG A 269 5.93 13.01 14.18
CA ARG A 269 6.93 14.09 14.00
C ARG A 269 8.36 13.57 13.98
N TYR A 270 8.58 12.35 14.46
CA TYR A 270 9.87 11.66 14.50
C TYR A 270 10.09 10.74 13.29
N ASP A 271 9.23 10.84 12.27
CA ASP A 271 9.42 10.09 11.04
C ASP A 271 10.60 10.66 10.27
N THR A 272 11.58 9.81 10.01
CA THR A 272 12.78 10.14 9.24
C THR A 272 12.85 9.36 7.94
N SER A 273 11.84 8.53 7.66
CA SER A 273 11.74 7.64 6.52
C SER A 273 10.68 8.09 5.52
N SER A 274 9.52 8.56 5.98
CA SER A 274 8.53 9.30 5.18
C SER A 274 8.62 10.78 5.56
N THR A 275 9.29 11.59 4.74
CA THR A 275 9.64 12.98 5.09
C THR A 275 9.19 13.97 4.00
N PRO A 276 8.60 15.14 4.37
CA PRO A 276 8.14 15.49 5.72
C PRO A 276 7.01 14.56 6.18
N TYR A 277 6.85 14.33 7.49
CA TYR A 277 5.91 13.31 7.98
C TYR A 277 4.46 13.63 7.61
N GLU A 278 4.12 14.91 7.45
CA GLU A 278 2.82 15.37 7.01
C GLU A 278 2.45 14.89 5.59
N ALA A 279 3.43 14.45 4.79
CA ALA A 279 3.18 13.82 3.49
C ALA A 279 2.44 12.48 3.61
N THR A 280 2.34 11.91 4.82
CA THR A 280 1.48 10.74 5.06
C THR A 280 0.00 11.10 5.06
N PHE A 281 -0.37 12.31 5.48
CA PHE A 281 -1.76 12.70 5.70
C PHE A 281 -2.55 12.79 4.39
N LEU A 282 -3.83 12.42 4.46
CA LEU A 282 -4.74 12.41 3.32
C LEU A 282 -5.72 13.58 3.37
N THR A 283 -6.22 14.00 2.22
CA THR A 283 -7.28 14.99 2.07
C THR A 283 -8.58 14.28 1.70
N ALA A 284 -9.62 14.44 2.53
CA ALA A 284 -10.92 13.82 2.27
C ALA A 284 -11.52 14.29 0.94
N GLY A 285 -11.73 13.34 0.03
CA GLY A 285 -12.50 13.52 -1.20
C GLY A 285 -14.00 13.27 -0.98
N PRO A 286 -14.83 13.49 -2.02
CA PRO A 286 -16.28 13.29 -1.93
C PRO A 286 -16.65 11.86 -1.52
N GLY A 287 -17.47 11.72 -0.49
CA GLY A 287 -18.00 10.42 -0.05
C GLY A 287 -17.03 9.55 0.75
N ALA A 288 -15.84 10.06 1.09
CA ALA A 288 -14.90 9.43 2.02
C ALA A 288 -14.75 10.28 3.28
N THR A 289 -14.27 9.68 4.37
CA THR A 289 -13.87 10.41 5.58
C THR A 289 -12.37 10.25 5.83
N VAL A 290 -11.74 11.27 6.41
CA VAL A 290 -10.32 11.20 6.81
C VAL A 290 -10.17 11.79 8.20
N ASP A 291 -9.54 11.02 9.09
CA ASP A 291 -9.01 11.48 10.37
C ASP A 291 -7.49 11.40 10.36
N ASN A 292 -6.82 12.55 10.29
CA ASN A 292 -5.36 12.65 10.32
C ASN A 292 -4.91 12.92 11.77
N ILE A 293 -4.12 12.00 12.32
CA ILE A 293 -3.65 12.03 13.71
C ILE A 293 -2.13 12.18 13.70
N THR A 294 -1.62 13.24 14.33
CA THR A 294 -0.21 13.28 14.71
C THR A 294 -0.04 12.54 16.04
N LEU A 295 0.79 11.50 16.09
CA LEU A 295 0.97 10.62 17.26
C LEU A 295 1.23 11.40 18.57
N GLN A 296 2.00 12.48 18.48
CA GLN A 296 2.37 13.32 19.61
C GLN A 296 1.21 14.20 20.14
N ASP A 297 0.13 14.37 19.39
CA ASP A 297 -1.02 15.17 19.83
C ASP A 297 -1.68 14.46 21.01
N GLY A 298 -1.64 15.11 22.18
CA GLY A 298 -2.08 14.52 23.46
C GLY A 298 -1.10 13.55 24.11
N CYS A 299 0.08 13.30 23.53
CA CYS A 299 1.16 12.51 24.13
C CYS A 299 2.55 12.82 23.56
N GLU A 300 3.10 13.98 23.90
CA GLU A 300 4.42 14.43 23.41
C GLU A 300 5.61 13.55 23.87
N ILE A 301 5.39 12.68 24.86
CA ILE A 301 6.43 11.76 25.36
C ILE A 301 6.59 10.52 24.48
N ASP A 302 5.60 10.19 23.64
CA ASP A 302 5.73 9.13 22.65
C ASP A 302 6.51 9.67 21.43
N ARG A 303 7.77 9.23 21.31
CA ARG A 303 8.69 9.60 20.24
C ARG A 303 8.94 8.45 19.26
N SER A 304 7.97 7.53 19.12
CA SER A 304 8.09 6.44 18.16
C SER A 304 8.43 6.96 16.75
N PRO A 305 9.48 6.41 16.11
CA PRO A 305 9.89 6.79 14.76
C PRO A 305 9.02 6.07 13.72
N HIS A 306 9.46 5.99 12.47
CA HIS A 306 8.72 5.33 11.38
C HIS A 306 8.23 3.92 11.70
N GLY A 307 8.99 3.14 12.48
CA GLY A 307 8.61 1.82 13.01
C GLY A 307 7.60 1.90 14.18
N MET A 308 6.58 2.75 14.07
CA MET A 308 5.65 3.05 15.17
C MET A 308 4.65 1.91 15.50
N THR A 309 4.67 0.80 14.76
CA THR A 309 3.69 -0.30 14.89
C THR A 309 3.71 -0.99 16.26
N ALA A 310 4.84 -0.91 16.97
CA ALA A 310 4.99 -1.43 18.33
C ALA A 310 4.63 -0.42 19.44
N SER A 311 4.27 0.83 19.10
CA SER A 311 3.86 1.82 20.12
C SER A 311 2.52 1.40 20.74
N PRO A 312 2.43 1.29 22.08
CA PRO A 312 1.16 1.05 22.77
C PRO A 312 0.10 2.11 22.44
N ARG A 313 0.51 3.37 22.22
CA ARG A 313 -0.40 4.44 21.82
C ARG A 313 -0.93 4.23 20.41
N VAL A 314 -0.06 3.87 19.46
CA VAL A 314 -0.46 3.59 18.09
C VAL A 314 -1.44 2.43 18.05
N ILE A 315 -1.17 1.34 18.78
CA ILE A 315 -2.07 0.19 18.87
C ILE A 315 -3.45 0.62 19.38
N ASP A 316 -3.52 1.46 20.41
CA ASP A 316 -4.79 1.98 20.93
C ASP A 316 -5.54 2.90 19.94
N LEU A 317 -4.81 3.71 19.17
CA LEU A 317 -5.38 4.53 18.11
C LEU A 317 -5.94 3.66 16.97
N VAL A 318 -5.26 2.58 16.59
CA VAL A 318 -5.76 1.60 15.62
C VAL A 318 -7.03 0.93 16.15
N ARG A 319 -7.04 0.48 17.40
CA ARG A 319 -8.22 -0.13 18.04
C ARG A 319 -9.44 0.81 18.02
N ASN A 320 -9.22 2.09 18.32
CA ASN A 320 -10.25 3.12 18.20
C ASN A 320 -10.71 3.36 16.77
N ALA A 321 -9.82 3.32 15.78
CA ALA A 321 -10.21 3.48 14.39
C ALA A 321 -11.07 2.30 13.89
N LEU A 322 -10.73 1.07 14.30
CA LEU A 322 -11.48 -0.14 13.95
C LEU A 322 -12.83 -0.23 14.67
N THR A 323 -12.88 0.18 15.94
CA THR A 323 -14.11 0.28 16.74
C THR A 323 -14.11 1.61 17.50
N PRO A 324 -14.78 2.66 16.97
CA PRO A 324 -14.82 3.97 17.59
C PRO A 324 -15.29 3.95 19.05
N GLY A 325 -14.44 4.47 19.94
CA GLY A 325 -14.71 4.54 21.39
C GLY A 325 -14.32 3.30 22.19
N SER A 326 -13.73 2.27 21.56
CA SER A 326 -13.20 1.08 22.25
C SER A 326 -12.09 1.41 23.26
N VAL A 327 -11.30 2.45 22.98
CA VAL A 327 -10.19 2.93 23.82
C VAL A 327 -10.36 4.43 24.12
N PRO A 328 -11.19 4.82 25.10
CA PRO A 328 -11.50 6.24 25.34
C PRO A 328 -10.28 7.09 25.72
N GLU A 329 -9.24 6.48 26.29
CA GLU A 329 -7.97 7.13 26.61
C GLU A 329 -6.81 6.28 26.08
N PRO A 330 -6.28 6.59 24.87
CA PRO A 330 -5.12 5.89 24.34
C PRO A 330 -3.91 6.02 25.27
N ARG A 331 -3.16 4.93 25.46
CA ARG A 331 -1.95 4.89 26.28
C ARG A 331 -1.02 6.05 25.89
N CYS A 332 -0.39 6.66 26.89
CA CYS A 332 0.64 7.66 26.71
C CYS A 332 1.88 7.27 27.50
N VAL A 333 2.82 6.63 26.83
CA VAL A 333 4.05 6.10 27.42
C VAL A 333 5.25 6.60 26.62
N ALA A 334 6.39 6.75 27.28
CA ALA A 334 7.61 7.13 26.60
C ALA A 334 8.11 5.96 25.72
N VAL A 335 8.27 6.23 24.42
CA VAL A 335 8.81 5.30 23.42
C VAL A 335 9.76 6.07 22.52
N GLY A 336 10.84 5.43 22.07
CA GLY A 336 11.95 6.08 21.34
C GLY A 336 13.17 6.33 22.25
N GLU A 337 14.37 6.25 21.69
CA GLU A 337 15.62 6.48 22.45
C GLU A 337 15.77 7.97 22.85
N GLU A 338 16.44 8.22 23.98
CA GLU A 338 16.90 9.56 24.37
C GLU A 338 17.95 10.12 23.41
#